data_AF-A0A8S0Z1F5-F1
#
_entry.id   AF-A0A8S0Z1F5-F1
#
_cell.length_a   1.000
_cell.length_b   1.000
_cell.length_c   1.000
_cell.angle_alpha   90.00
_cell.angle_beta   90.00
_cell.angle_gamma   90.00
#
_symmetry.space_group_name_H-M   'P 1'
#
loop_
_entity.id
_entity.type
_entity.pdbx_description
1 polymer ?
#
loop_
_entity_poly.entity_id
_entity_poly.type
_entity_poly.pdbx_seq_one_letter_code
_entity_poly.pdbx_strand_id
1 'polypeptide(L)'
;MAQDEAAALQKMRDLEERIKAPSIWGRVPCGVRFEDLQDRRYDDAVRLLKRHYLTEEITYRSVKLAEDKEGTDEFIHNVRIWMKDKMSIAAVKEGTDKLVGVLIMRIQEKSMYEIYFKVYLALN
;
A
#
# COMPACT_ATOMS: atom_id res chain seq x y z
N MET A 1 -12.21 19.37 -38.21
CA MET A 1 -11.32 19.98 -37.19
C MET A 1 -11.79 19.66 -35.77
N ALA A 2 -12.96 20.12 -35.30
CA ALA A 2 -13.41 19.83 -33.92
C ALA A 2 -13.62 18.33 -33.58
N GLN A 3 -14.08 17.52 -34.54
CA GLN A 3 -14.25 16.06 -34.34
C GLN A 3 -12.92 15.31 -34.24
N ASP A 4 -11.88 15.74 -34.95
CA ASP A 4 -10.55 15.13 -34.89
C ASP A 4 -9.85 15.42 -33.56
N GLU A 5 -10.01 16.65 -33.03
CA GLU A 5 -9.48 17.03 -31.72
C GLU A 5 -10.16 16.26 -30.58
N ALA A 6 -11.49 16.08 -30.64
CA ALA A 6 -12.22 15.27 -29.67
C ALA A 6 -11.79 13.80 -29.69
N ALA A 7 -11.54 13.23 -30.88
CA ALA A 7 -11.06 11.87 -31.03
C ALA A 7 -9.62 11.70 -30.51
N ALA A 8 -8.74 12.69 -30.73
CA ALA A 8 -7.38 12.69 -30.19
C ALA A 8 -7.37 12.76 -28.65
N LEU A 9 -8.19 13.64 -28.07
CA LEU A 9 -8.37 13.75 -26.61
C LEU A 9 -8.88 12.44 -25.99
N GLN A 10 -9.82 11.76 -26.62
CA GLN A 10 -10.31 10.47 -26.14
C GLN A 10 -9.19 9.41 -26.16
N LYS A 11 -8.44 9.30 -27.25
CA LYS A 11 -7.31 8.36 -27.34
C LYS A 11 -6.26 8.62 -26.26
N MET A 12 -5.98 9.90 -25.95
CA MET A 12 -5.04 10.26 -24.89
C MET A 12 -5.55 9.83 -23.50
N ARG A 13 -6.86 9.98 -23.22
CA ARG A 13 -7.47 9.49 -21.98
C ARG A 13 -7.38 7.97 -21.85
N ASP A 14 -7.74 7.26 -22.91
CA ASP A 14 -7.69 5.78 -22.91
C ASP A 14 -6.26 5.26 -22.69
N LEU A 15 -5.26 5.94 -23.26
CA LEU A 15 -3.84 5.65 -23.04
C LEU A 15 -3.42 5.91 -21.59
N GLU A 16 -3.81 7.06 -21.01
CA GLU A 16 -3.54 7.36 -19.61
C GLU A 16 -4.18 6.33 -18.67
N GLU A 17 -5.42 5.94 -18.90
CA GLU A 17 -6.12 4.94 -18.09
C GLU A 17 -5.41 3.59 -18.13
N ARG A 18 -4.91 3.19 -19.30
CA ARG A 18 -4.14 1.95 -19.44
C ARG A 18 -2.79 2.01 -18.74
N ILE A 19 -2.10 3.15 -18.78
CA ILE A 19 -0.82 3.35 -18.08
C ILE A 19 -1.02 3.35 -16.56
N LYS A 20 -2.13 3.91 -16.08
CA LYS A 20 -2.46 4.01 -14.65
C LYS A 20 -3.15 2.75 -14.11
N ALA A 21 -3.51 1.80 -14.97
CA ALA A 21 -4.14 0.55 -14.53
C ALA A 21 -3.17 -0.26 -13.67
N PRO A 22 -3.60 -0.77 -12.50
CA PRO A 22 -2.75 -1.61 -11.67
C PRO A 22 -2.35 -2.89 -12.40
N SER A 23 -1.09 -3.31 -12.27
CA SER A 23 -0.67 -4.63 -12.75
C SER A 23 -1.34 -5.69 -11.90
N ILE A 24 -1.90 -6.72 -12.54
CA ILE A 24 -2.47 -7.88 -11.85
C ILE A 24 -1.41 -8.97 -11.84
N TRP A 25 -0.92 -9.29 -10.64
CA TRP A 25 0.14 -10.27 -10.42
C TRP A 25 -0.35 -11.71 -10.39
N GLY A 26 -1.61 -11.93 -10.01
CA GLY A 26 -2.17 -13.27 -9.95
C GLY A 26 -3.63 -13.28 -9.52
N ARG A 27 -4.28 -14.42 -9.76
CA ARG A 27 -5.64 -14.71 -9.32
C ARG A 27 -5.67 -16.06 -8.64
N VAL A 28 -6.53 -16.20 -7.64
CA VAL A 28 -6.74 -17.45 -6.92
C VAL A 28 -8.19 -17.93 -7.06
N PRO A 29 -8.45 -19.25 -7.03
CA PRO A 29 -9.78 -19.81 -7.28
C PRO A 29 -10.89 -19.31 -6.34
N CYS A 30 -10.54 -18.79 -5.16
CA CYS A 30 -11.51 -18.20 -4.23
C CYS A 30 -12.02 -16.81 -4.66
N GLY A 31 -11.71 -16.36 -5.89
CA GLY A 31 -12.17 -15.09 -6.45
C GLY A 31 -11.46 -13.89 -5.84
N VAL A 32 -10.17 -14.01 -5.55
CA VAL A 32 -9.31 -12.91 -5.12
C VAL A 32 -8.22 -12.71 -6.17
N ARG A 33 -7.93 -11.44 -6.48
CA ARG A 33 -6.81 -11.04 -7.33
C ARG A 33 -5.80 -10.22 -6.54
N PHE A 34 -4.54 -10.33 -6.92
CA PHE A 34 -3.45 -9.52 -6.39
C PHE A 34 -3.08 -8.47 -7.42
N GLU A 35 -3.16 -7.20 -7.03
CA GLU A 35 -2.92 -6.06 -7.90
C GLU A 35 -1.99 -5.04 -7.22
N ASP A 36 -1.31 -4.19 -7.99
CA ASP A 36 -0.57 -3.05 -7.41
C ASP A 36 -1.51 -2.19 -6.55
N LEU A 37 -1.07 -1.84 -5.33
CA LEU A 37 -1.84 -0.98 -4.45
C LEU A 37 -1.92 0.44 -5.05
N GLN A 38 -3.13 0.84 -5.43
CA GLN A 38 -3.41 2.15 -5.99
C GLN A 38 -3.69 3.20 -4.91
N ASP A 39 -3.35 4.47 -5.19
CA ASP A 39 -3.52 5.60 -4.25
C ASP A 39 -4.94 5.70 -3.71
N ARG A 40 -5.94 5.43 -4.55
CA ARG A 40 -7.37 5.42 -4.19
C ARG A 40 -7.73 4.48 -3.04
N ARG A 41 -6.87 3.49 -2.73
CA ARG A 41 -7.10 2.47 -1.70
C ARG A 41 -6.25 2.68 -0.43
N TYR A 42 -5.46 3.75 -0.33
CA TYR A 42 -4.60 3.95 0.85
C TYR A 42 -5.38 4.06 2.15
N ASP A 43 -6.53 4.73 2.13
CA ASP A 43 -7.36 4.83 3.34
C ASP A 43 -8.02 3.49 3.71
N ASP A 44 -8.38 2.66 2.73
CA ASP A 44 -8.84 1.29 2.96
C ASP A 44 -7.74 0.42 3.58
N ALA A 45 -6.52 0.53 3.06
CA ALA A 45 -5.35 -0.18 3.58
C ALA A 45 -5.06 0.22 5.03
N VAL A 46 -5.07 1.52 5.33
CA VAL A 46 -4.92 2.04 6.70
C VAL A 46 -6.00 1.49 7.62
N ARG A 47 -7.27 1.49 7.19
CA ARG A 47 -8.37 0.90 7.98
C ARG A 47 -8.14 -0.58 8.26
N LEU A 48 -7.67 -1.34 7.27
CA LEU A 48 -7.38 -2.77 7.41
C LEU A 48 -6.24 -3.02 8.41
N LEU A 49 -5.15 -2.26 8.30
CA LEU A 49 -4.00 -2.37 9.21
C LEU A 49 -4.35 -2.00 10.64
N LYS A 50 -5.09 -0.90 10.85
CA LYS A 50 -5.54 -0.51 12.21
C LYS A 50 -6.43 -1.57 12.85
N ARG A 51 -7.32 -2.19 12.05
CA ARG A 51 -8.30 -3.15 12.55
C ARG A 51 -7.72 -4.53 12.82
N HIS A 52 -6.79 -4.99 12.01
CA HIS A 52 -6.30 -6.37 12.04
C HIS A 52 -4.83 -6.43 12.42
N TYR A 53 -3.97 -5.71 11.70
CA TYR A 53 -2.52 -5.85 11.87
C TYR A 53 -2.03 -5.37 13.24
N LEU A 54 -2.43 -4.17 13.68
CA LEU A 54 -1.99 -3.60 14.96
C LEU A 54 -2.45 -4.42 16.18
N THR A 55 -3.55 -5.15 16.05
CA THR A 55 -4.14 -5.94 17.14
C THR A 55 -3.72 -7.41 17.13
N GLU A 56 -3.31 -7.94 15.98
CA GLU A 56 -3.00 -9.37 15.80
C GLU A 56 -1.49 -9.65 15.73
N GLU A 57 -0.68 -8.71 15.24
CA GLU A 57 0.77 -8.84 15.17
C GLU A 57 1.36 -8.88 16.60
N ILE A 58 2.27 -9.83 16.85
CA ILE A 58 2.72 -10.20 18.19
C ILE A 58 3.47 -9.03 18.85
N THR A 59 4.37 -8.36 18.14
CA THR A 59 5.17 -7.27 18.70
C THR A 59 4.30 -6.08 19.09
N TYR A 60 3.34 -5.70 18.25
CA TYR A 60 2.43 -4.58 18.51
C TYR A 60 1.39 -4.89 19.57
N ARG A 61 0.84 -6.12 19.56
CA ARG A 61 -0.10 -6.56 20.59
C ARG A 61 0.55 -6.60 21.98
N SER A 62 1.81 -7.00 22.07
CA SER A 62 2.53 -7.14 23.35
C SER A 62 2.74 -5.79 24.05
N VAL A 63 2.91 -4.72 23.27
CA VAL A 63 3.06 -3.34 23.77
C VAL A 63 1.78 -2.53 23.72
N LYS A 64 0.66 -3.17 23.34
CA LYS A 64 -0.65 -2.54 23.16
C LYS A 64 -0.62 -1.29 22.27
N LEU A 65 0.13 -1.35 21.16
CA LEU A 65 0.31 -0.21 20.26
C LEU A 65 -1.01 0.40 19.79
N ALA A 66 -2.06 -0.41 19.61
CA ALA A 66 -3.39 0.06 19.20
C ALA A 66 -4.10 0.95 20.24
N GLU A 67 -3.69 0.89 21.52
CA GLU A 67 -4.16 1.76 22.61
C GLU A 67 -3.31 3.02 22.73
N ASP A 68 -2.09 3.00 22.20
CA ASP A 68 -1.20 4.16 22.14
C ASP A 68 -1.49 5.02 20.90
N LYS A 69 -2.04 6.21 21.14
CA LYS A 69 -2.38 7.15 20.08
C LYS A 69 -1.14 7.62 19.32
N GLU A 70 -0.06 7.97 20.03
CA GLU A 70 1.13 8.54 19.42
C GLU A 70 1.83 7.50 18.54
N GLY A 71 2.07 6.30 19.08
CA GLY A 71 2.63 5.19 18.31
C GLY A 71 1.75 4.74 17.14
N THR A 72 0.42 4.75 17.31
CA THR A 72 -0.49 4.48 16.19
C THR A 72 -0.39 5.55 15.10
N ASP A 73 -0.37 6.83 15.47
CA ASP A 73 -0.28 7.93 14.51
C ASP A 73 1.07 7.91 13.76
N GLU A 74 2.17 7.62 14.45
CA GLU A 74 3.50 7.43 13.83
C GLU A 74 3.52 6.22 12.87
N PHE A 75 2.98 5.08 13.29
CA PHE A 75 2.87 3.89 12.44
C PHE A 75 2.09 4.19 11.15
N ILE A 76 0.93 4.86 11.27
CA ILE A 76 0.12 5.22 10.11
C ILE A 76 0.82 6.24 9.22
N HIS A 77 1.54 7.20 9.79
CA HIS A 77 2.36 8.13 9.03
C HIS A 77 3.40 7.39 8.17
N ASN A 78 4.15 6.48 8.78
CA ASN A 78 5.18 5.68 8.12
C ASN A 78 4.60 4.79 7.00
N VAL A 79 3.49 4.09 7.28
CA VAL A 79 2.80 3.27 6.28
C VAL A 79 2.35 4.11 5.08
N ARG A 80 1.82 5.32 5.31
CA ARG A 80 1.44 6.23 4.22
C ARG A 80 2.62 6.69 3.38
N ILE A 81 3.81 6.78 3.95
CA ILE A 81 5.03 7.04 3.19
C ILE A 81 5.36 5.81 2.34
N TRP A 82 5.43 4.62 2.93
CA TRP A 82 5.84 3.39 2.21
C TRP A 82 4.90 3.01 1.08
N MET A 83 3.60 3.26 1.22
CA MET A 83 2.65 2.99 0.13
C MET A 83 2.95 3.81 -1.14
N LYS A 84 3.53 5.02 -1.00
CA LYS A 84 3.83 5.90 -2.13
C LYS A 84 4.94 5.38 -3.04
N ASP A 85 5.73 4.39 -2.58
CA ASP A 85 6.79 3.76 -3.37
C ASP A 85 6.23 2.84 -4.48
N LYS A 86 4.89 2.72 -4.59
CA LYS A 86 4.15 1.97 -5.64
C LYS A 86 4.48 0.47 -5.73
N MET A 87 5.17 -0.08 -4.73
CA MET A 87 5.50 -1.50 -4.67
C MET A 87 4.49 -2.33 -3.87
N SER A 88 3.70 -1.70 -3.01
CA SER A 88 2.77 -2.42 -2.15
C SER A 88 1.70 -3.16 -2.98
N ILE A 89 1.21 -4.30 -2.49
CA ILE A 89 0.24 -5.16 -3.20
C ILE A 89 -1.10 -5.15 -2.47
N ALA A 90 -2.18 -5.03 -3.22
CA ALA A 90 -3.55 -5.18 -2.75
C ALA A 90 -4.11 -6.56 -3.11
N ALA A 91 -4.72 -7.24 -2.14
CA ALA A 91 -5.57 -8.39 -2.39
C ALA A 91 -7.02 -7.91 -2.47
N VAL A 92 -7.66 -8.10 -3.62
CA VAL A 92 -9.00 -7.57 -3.92
C VAL A 92 -9.96 -8.71 -4.27
N LYS A 93 -11.12 -8.72 -3.64
CA LYS A 93 -12.21 -9.66 -3.96
C LYS A 93 -12.82 -9.29 -5.32
N GLU A 94 -12.79 -10.22 -6.26
CA GLU A 94 -13.43 -10.06 -7.57
C GLU A 94 -14.97 -10.06 -7.43
N GLY A 95 -15.64 -9.31 -8.31
CA GLY A 95 -17.09 -9.07 -8.24
C GLY A 95 -17.51 -7.92 -7.31
N THR A 96 -16.84 -7.73 -6.17
CA THR A 96 -17.16 -6.63 -5.23
C THR A 96 -16.14 -5.49 -5.20
N ASP A 97 -14.97 -5.69 -5.83
CA ASP A 97 -13.83 -4.76 -5.80
C ASP A 97 -13.35 -4.38 -4.38
N LYS A 98 -13.65 -5.24 -3.39
CA LYS A 98 -13.38 -4.97 -1.98
C LYS A 98 -11.94 -5.34 -1.65
N LEU A 99 -11.21 -4.44 -0.99
CA LEU A 99 -9.89 -4.73 -0.42
C LEU A 99 -10.04 -5.74 0.73
N VAL A 100 -9.39 -6.90 0.61
CA VAL A 100 -9.45 -7.99 1.61
C VAL A 100 -8.10 -8.27 2.27
N GLY A 101 -7.01 -7.71 1.73
CA GLY A 101 -5.68 -7.79 2.31
C GLY A 101 -4.74 -6.78 1.67
N VAL A 102 -3.66 -6.45 2.35
CA VAL A 102 -2.62 -5.57 1.84
C VAL A 102 -1.25 -6.08 2.27
N LEU A 103 -0.27 -5.97 1.38
CA LEU A 103 1.14 -6.16 1.66
C LEU A 103 1.84 -4.82 1.47
N ILE A 104 2.30 -4.22 2.57
CA ILE A 104 3.04 -2.96 2.54
C ILE A 104 4.52 -3.28 2.33
N MET A 105 5.09 -2.78 1.24
CA MET A 105 6.50 -2.98 0.90
C MET A 105 7.21 -1.64 0.76
N ARG A 106 8.50 -1.63 1.07
CA ARG A 106 9.41 -0.50 0.90
C ARG A 106 10.74 -1.00 0.34
N ILE A 107 11.35 -0.22 -0.54
CA ILE A 107 12.74 -0.46 -0.95
C ILE A 107 13.64 -0.02 0.20
N GLN A 108 14.64 -0.84 0.52
CA GLN A 108 15.66 -0.48 1.48
C GLN A 108 16.99 -0.41 0.75
N GLU A 109 17.58 0.78 0.71
CA GLU A 109 18.94 0.94 0.22
C GLU A 109 19.93 0.37 1.22
N LYS A 110 20.97 -0.31 0.72
CA LYS A 110 21.99 -0.97 1.55
C LYS A 110 22.69 0.02 2.50
N SER A 111 22.93 1.25 2.06
CA SER A 111 23.57 2.32 2.84
C SER A 111 22.76 2.73 4.08
N MET A 112 21.43 2.59 4.06
CA MET A 112 20.59 2.91 5.22
C MET A 112 20.73 1.87 6.35
N TYR A 113 20.98 0.60 6.04
CA TYR A 113 21.17 -0.44 7.08
C TYR A 113 22.34 -0.14 8.01
N GLU A 114 23.44 0.42 7.48
CA GLU A 114 24.63 0.71 8.27
C GLU A 114 24.42 1.82 9.30
N ILE A 115 23.52 2.77 9.02
CA ILE A 115 23.23 3.90 9.92
C ILE A 115 22.31 3.45 11.07
N TYR A 116 21.22 2.73 10.78
CA TYR A 116 20.31 2.23 11.83
C TYR A 116 21.01 1.26 12.79
N PHE A 117 21.87 0.38 12.28
CA PHE A 117 22.62 -0.56 13.13
C PHE A 117 23.68 0.17 13.99
N LYS A 118 24.35 1.19 13.46
CA LYS A 118 25.33 2.00 14.23
C LYS A 118 24.68 2.81 15.35
N VAL A 119 23.49 3.37 15.13
CA VAL A 119 22.76 4.10 16.19
C VAL A 119 22.36 3.16 17.32
N TYR A 120 21.92 1.93 17.02
CA TYR A 120 21.56 0.94 18.04
C TYR A 120 22.75 0.46 18.88
N LEU A 121 23.94 0.35 18.27
CA LEU A 121 25.19 0.03 18.98
C LEU A 121 25.77 1.22 19.75
N ALA A 122 25.45 2.46 19.40
CA ALA A 122 25.92 3.65 20.11
C ALA A 122 25.06 4.01 21.34
N LEU A 123 23.91 3.36 21.51
CA LEU A 123 22.95 3.58 22.60
C LEU A 123 22.86 2.40 23.59
N ASN A 124 23.73 1.39 23.46
CA ASN A 124 23.96 0.31 24.43
C ASN A 124 25.45 0.23 24.77
#